data_AF-A0A522X9B6-F1
#
_entry.id   AF-A0A522X9B6-F1
#
_cell.length_a   1.000
_cell.length_b   1.000
_cell.length_c   1.000
_cell.angle_alpha   90.00
_cell.angle_beta   90.00
_cell.angle_gamma   90.00
#
_symmetry.space_group_name_H-M   'P 1'
#
loop_
_entity.id
_entity.type
_entity.pdbx_description
1 polymer ?
#
loop_
_entity_poly.entity_id
_entity_poly.type
_entity_poly.pdbx_seq_one_letter_code
_entity_poly.pdbx_strand_id
1 'polypeptide(L)'
;MSDDITVEVFRESAPAGLRWLVERGFSRARDLEKETPTMGTLVYRGKNVAFEFSFDARDQCIDAEVIKVERGSLRRNWDGGYSKDIYTHLVAAEGYRGSPMGSLSVHEFESKLDKAIAGWSSLLETAGSKLLSDSSESLG
;
A
#
# COMPACT_ATOMS: atom_id res chain seq x y z
N MET A 1 -27.17 4.47 5.75
CA MET A 1 -26.72 3.24 5.08
C MET A 1 -25.38 2.90 5.71
N SER A 2 -25.03 1.62 5.90
CA SER A 2 -23.73 1.30 6.51
C SER A 2 -22.63 1.67 5.51
N ASP A 3 -21.76 2.62 5.87
CA ASP A 3 -20.54 2.94 5.11
C ASP A 3 -19.44 1.90 5.39
N ASP A 4 -19.82 0.63 5.50
CA ASP A 4 -18.89 -0.45 5.77
C ASP A 4 -18.35 -0.97 4.45
N ILE A 5 -17.03 -1.06 4.39
CA ILE A 5 -16.29 -1.58 3.26
C ILE A 5 -16.40 -3.11 3.34
N THR A 6 -16.69 -3.75 2.21
CA THR A 6 -16.57 -5.20 2.07
C THR A 6 -15.26 -5.54 1.38
N VAL A 7 -14.80 -6.79 1.53
CA VAL A 7 -13.60 -7.29 0.84
C VAL A 7 -13.72 -7.13 -0.68
N GLU A 8 -14.92 -7.39 -1.23
CA GLU A 8 -15.23 -7.21 -2.65
C GLU A 8 -15.09 -5.74 -3.07
N VAL A 9 -15.76 -4.82 -2.35
CA VAL A 9 -15.67 -3.38 -2.63
C VAL A 9 -14.23 -2.89 -2.55
N PHE A 10 -13.46 -3.32 -1.55
CA PHE A 10 -12.04 -3.00 -1.46
C PHE A 10 -11.27 -3.46 -2.71
N ARG A 11 -11.44 -4.72 -3.14
CA ARG A 11 -10.67 -5.31 -4.25
C ARG A 11 -11.06 -4.74 -5.62
N GLU A 12 -12.28 -4.27 -5.77
CA GLU A 12 -12.80 -3.69 -7.01
C GLU A 12 -12.54 -2.18 -7.14
N SER A 13 -12.73 -1.42 -6.05
CA SER A 13 -12.67 0.05 -6.09
C SER A 13 -11.28 0.61 -5.77
N ALA A 14 -10.55 0.05 -4.80
CA ALA A 14 -9.22 0.56 -4.42
C ALA A 14 -8.19 0.59 -5.57
N PRO A 15 -8.19 -0.35 -6.54
CA PRO A 15 -7.24 -0.29 -7.65
C PRO A 15 -7.30 0.99 -8.48
N ALA A 16 -8.45 1.68 -8.53
CA ALA A 16 -8.58 2.96 -9.23
C ALA A 16 -7.69 4.04 -8.59
N GLY A 17 -7.71 4.15 -7.25
CA GLY A 17 -6.89 5.09 -6.48
C GLY A 17 -5.40 4.74 -6.41
N LEU A 18 -5.04 3.52 -6.81
CA LEU A 18 -3.65 3.01 -6.85
C LEU A 18 -3.10 2.87 -8.27
N ARG A 19 -3.87 3.26 -9.30
CA ARG A 19 -3.48 3.09 -10.71
C ARG A 19 -2.16 3.79 -11.06
N TRP A 20 -1.88 4.92 -10.41
CA TRP A 20 -0.65 5.68 -10.61
C TRP A 20 0.62 4.87 -10.28
N LEU A 21 0.56 3.85 -9.41
CA LEU A 21 1.68 2.94 -9.19
C LEU A 21 2.07 2.20 -10.48
N VAL A 22 1.09 1.89 -11.33
CA VAL A 22 1.35 1.27 -12.64
C VAL A 22 2.09 2.22 -13.56
N GLU A 23 1.75 3.50 -13.52
CA GLU A 23 2.44 4.55 -14.28
C GLU A 23 3.87 4.77 -13.80
N ARG A 24 4.16 4.41 -12.53
CA ARG A 24 5.52 4.38 -11.95
C ARG A 24 6.29 3.08 -12.22
N GLY A 25 5.73 2.16 -13.01
CA GLY A 25 6.41 0.92 -13.42
C GLY A 25 6.14 -0.30 -12.53
N PHE A 26 5.27 -0.18 -11.53
CA PHE A 26 4.82 -1.33 -10.74
C PHE A 26 3.73 -2.10 -11.50
N SER A 27 3.57 -3.39 -11.21
CA SER A 27 2.53 -4.22 -11.81
C SER A 27 1.67 -4.87 -10.74
N ARG A 28 0.35 -4.89 -10.93
CA ARG A 28 -0.56 -5.59 -10.02
C ARG A 28 -0.32 -7.11 -10.12
N ALA A 29 0.18 -7.72 -9.04
CA ALA A 29 0.52 -9.12 -8.96
C ALA A 29 -0.63 -9.93 -8.33
N ARG A 30 -1.67 -10.19 -9.14
CA ARG A 30 -2.89 -10.88 -8.69
C ARG A 30 -2.63 -12.28 -8.14
N ASP A 31 -1.57 -12.94 -8.61
CA ASP A 31 -1.10 -14.25 -8.15
C ASP A 31 -0.59 -14.24 -6.69
N LEU A 32 -0.27 -13.06 -6.16
CA LEU A 32 0.22 -12.86 -4.79
C LEU A 32 -0.86 -12.31 -3.85
N GLU A 33 -2.01 -11.89 -4.39
CA GLU A 33 -3.12 -11.38 -3.60
C GLU A 33 -3.80 -12.51 -2.82
N LYS A 34 -4.28 -12.17 -1.63
CA LYS A 34 -5.03 -13.07 -0.75
C LYS A 34 -6.45 -12.56 -0.61
N GLU A 35 -7.37 -13.51 -0.56
CA GLU A 35 -8.78 -13.24 -0.33
C GLU A 35 -9.34 -14.30 0.62
N THR A 36 -10.01 -13.80 1.65
CA THR A 36 -10.80 -14.58 2.60
C THR A 36 -12.10 -13.81 2.85
N PRO A 37 -13.12 -14.40 3.49
CA PRO A 37 -14.37 -13.70 3.80
C PRO A 37 -14.18 -12.38 4.58
N THR A 38 -13.09 -12.26 5.34
CA THR A 38 -12.81 -11.11 6.21
C THR A 38 -11.60 -10.29 5.79
N MET A 39 -10.84 -10.71 4.77
CA MET A 39 -9.59 -10.04 4.41
C MET A 39 -9.38 -10.07 2.90
N GLY A 40 -8.97 -8.93 2.33
CA GLY A 40 -8.51 -8.84 0.95
C GLY A 40 -7.17 -8.12 0.87
N THR A 41 -6.31 -8.53 -0.05
CA THR A 41 -5.06 -7.81 -0.33
C THR A 41 -4.94 -7.38 -1.79
N LEU A 42 -4.22 -6.29 -2.02
CA LEU A 42 -3.81 -5.81 -3.33
C LEU A 42 -2.30 -5.69 -3.34
N VAL A 43 -1.63 -6.32 -4.30
CA VAL A 43 -0.17 -6.34 -4.39
C VAL A 43 0.30 -5.65 -5.65
N TYR A 44 1.10 -4.59 -5.51
CA TYR A 44 1.77 -3.89 -6.61
C TYR A 44 3.26 -4.17 -6.54
N ARG A 45 3.76 -4.96 -7.48
CA ARG A 45 5.14 -5.46 -7.50
C ARG A 45 6.00 -4.71 -8.51
N GLY A 46 7.12 -4.17 -8.03
CA GLY A 46 8.24 -3.67 -8.83
C GLY A 46 9.35 -4.72 -8.94
N LYS A 47 10.55 -4.28 -9.30
CA LYS A 47 11.77 -5.07 -9.43
C LYS A 47 12.43 -5.36 -8.08
N ASN A 48 12.45 -4.37 -7.17
CA ASN A 48 13.13 -4.44 -5.88
C ASN A 48 12.16 -4.23 -4.71
N VAL A 49 11.03 -3.58 -4.94
CA VAL A 49 10.01 -3.29 -3.93
C VAL A 49 8.63 -3.73 -4.38
N ALA A 50 7.81 -4.20 -3.45
CA ALA A 50 6.37 -4.36 -3.63
C ALA A 50 5.61 -3.60 -2.55
N PHE A 51 4.44 -3.10 -2.90
CA PHE A 51 3.46 -2.56 -1.98
C PHE A 51 2.32 -3.56 -1.82
N GLU A 52 1.98 -3.91 -0.59
CA GLU A 52 0.77 -4.68 -0.28
C GLU A 52 -0.19 -3.81 0.52
N PHE A 53 -1.40 -3.65 0.01
CA PHE A 53 -2.50 -3.01 0.72
C PHE A 53 -3.45 -4.10 1.20
N SER A 54 -3.76 -4.11 2.49
CA SER A 54 -4.56 -5.15 3.12
C SER A 54 -5.77 -4.52 3.78
N PHE A 55 -6.95 -5.07 3.54
CA PHE A 55 -8.19 -4.69 4.19
C PHE A 55 -8.67 -5.80 5.10
N ASP A 56 -9.08 -5.46 6.33
CA ASP A 56 -9.75 -6.38 7.26
C ASP A 56 -11.17 -5.88 7.55
N ALA A 57 -12.17 -6.68 7.18
CA ALA A 57 -13.58 -6.35 7.33
C ALA A 57 -14.03 -6.27 8.80
N ARG A 58 -13.28 -6.89 9.73
CA ARG A 58 -13.67 -6.98 11.15
C ARG A 58 -13.41 -5.68 11.91
N ASP A 59 -12.36 -4.97 11.56
CA ASP A 59 -11.99 -3.68 12.16
C ASP A 59 -12.14 -2.50 11.18
N GLN A 60 -12.49 -2.78 9.92
CA GLN A 60 -12.68 -1.78 8.86
C GLN A 60 -11.40 -0.98 8.57
N CYS A 61 -10.22 -1.59 8.77
CA CYS A 61 -8.93 -0.97 8.55
C CYS A 61 -8.31 -1.35 7.20
N ILE A 62 -7.58 -0.40 6.60
CA ILE A 62 -6.72 -0.64 5.44
C ILE A 62 -5.29 -0.32 5.85
N ASP A 63 -4.46 -1.35 5.88
CA ASP A 63 -3.03 -1.25 6.14
C ASP A 63 -2.23 -1.30 4.85
N ALA A 64 -1.01 -0.78 4.88
CA ALA A 64 -0.12 -0.80 3.73
C ALA A 64 1.31 -1.17 4.15
N GLU A 65 1.88 -2.16 3.50
CA GLU A 65 3.23 -2.65 3.74
C GLU A 65 4.11 -2.45 2.51
N VAL A 66 5.38 -2.13 2.77
CA VAL A 66 6.47 -2.25 1.82
C VAL A 66 7.17 -3.59 2.03
N ILE A 67 7.44 -4.32 0.94
CA ILE A 67 8.05 -5.65 0.96
C ILE A 67 9.19 -5.70 -0.06
N LYS A 68 10.32 -6.35 0.30
CA LYS A 68 11.41 -6.60 -0.65
C LYS A 68 10.99 -7.57 -1.74
N VAL A 69 11.37 -7.25 -2.97
CA VAL A 69 11.32 -8.16 -4.12
C VAL A 69 12.73 -8.61 -4.45
N GLU A 70 12.91 -9.91 -4.60
CA GLU A 70 14.18 -10.48 -5.03
C GLU A 70 13.92 -11.61 -6.02
N ARG A 71 14.53 -11.52 -7.21
CA ARG A 71 14.34 -12.50 -8.30
C ARG A 71 12.85 -12.75 -8.62
N GLY A 72 12.04 -11.70 -8.50
CA GLY A 72 10.58 -11.74 -8.77
C GLY A 72 9.71 -12.26 -7.63
N SER A 73 10.30 -12.70 -6.51
CA SER A 73 9.57 -13.21 -5.35
C SER A 73 9.53 -12.18 -4.22
N LEU A 74 8.42 -12.15 -3.47
CA LEU A 74 8.33 -11.37 -2.23
C LEU A 74 9.18 -12.02 -1.13
N ARG A 75 10.12 -11.26 -0.59
CA ARG A 75 11.00 -11.67 0.51
C ARG A 75 10.59 -10.94 1.78
N ARG A 76 9.63 -11.51 2.51
CA ARG A 76 9.26 -11.06 3.87
C ARG A 76 10.33 -11.50 4.88
N ASN A 77 10.21 -11.04 6.14
CA ASN A 77 11.16 -11.04 7.29
C ASN A 77 11.99 -12.30 7.63
N TRP A 78 12.53 -13.01 6.64
CA TRP A 78 13.37 -14.19 6.73
C TRP A 78 14.52 -14.08 5.71
N ASP A 79 15.70 -14.59 6.04
CA ASP A 79 16.87 -14.73 5.16
C ASP A 79 17.20 -13.51 4.28
N GLY A 80 17.40 -12.33 4.90
CA GLY A 80 17.71 -11.10 4.17
C GLY A 80 16.50 -10.47 3.44
N GLY A 81 15.29 -10.93 3.75
CA GLY A 81 14.03 -10.30 3.40
C GLY A 81 13.74 -9.04 4.22
N TYR A 82 12.74 -8.29 3.79
CA TYR A 82 12.31 -7.06 4.43
C TYR A 82 10.81 -6.89 4.20
N SER A 83 10.06 -6.60 5.27
CA SER A 83 8.67 -6.18 5.21
C SER A 83 8.37 -5.27 6.39
N LYS A 84 7.72 -4.15 6.11
CA LYS A 84 7.38 -3.15 7.13
C LYS A 84 6.15 -2.37 6.70
N ASP A 85 5.34 -1.95 7.66
CA ASP A 85 4.34 -0.91 7.45
C ASP A 85 4.98 0.33 6.77
N ILE A 86 4.30 0.88 5.77
CA ILE A 86 4.82 1.98 4.93
C ILE A 86 5.13 3.19 5.81
N TYR A 87 4.23 3.60 6.69
CA TYR A 87 4.47 4.76 7.55
C TYR A 87 5.71 4.56 8.42
N THR A 88 5.84 3.38 9.03
CA THR A 88 6.98 3.03 9.89
C THR A 88 8.28 2.93 9.09
N HIS A 89 8.25 2.53 7.81
CA HIS A 89 9.42 2.63 6.93
C HIS A 89 9.79 4.09 6.69
N LEU A 90 8.83 4.91 6.25
CA LEU A 90 9.08 6.30 5.90
C LEU A 90 9.62 7.13 7.08
N VAL A 91 9.12 6.90 8.29
CA VAL A 91 9.63 7.58 9.50
C VAL A 91 11.07 7.18 9.82
N ALA A 92 11.37 5.88 9.71
CA ALA A 92 12.65 5.32 10.15
C ALA A 92 13.77 5.45 9.11
N ALA A 93 13.46 5.23 7.82
CA ALA A 93 14.43 5.17 6.73
C ALA A 93 14.47 6.46 5.88
N GLU A 94 13.32 7.13 5.71
CA GLU A 94 13.22 8.36 4.92
C GLU A 94 13.09 9.63 5.78
N GLY A 95 13.07 9.49 7.12
CA GLY A 95 13.03 10.61 8.04
C GLY A 95 11.71 11.39 8.04
N TYR A 96 10.61 10.79 7.58
CA TYR A 96 9.29 11.44 7.56
C TYR A 96 8.87 11.87 8.98
N ARG A 97 8.27 13.07 9.08
CA ARG A 97 7.80 13.67 10.35
C ARG A 97 6.35 14.17 10.28
N GLY A 98 5.65 13.91 9.18
CA GLY A 98 4.24 14.29 9.03
C GLY A 98 3.29 13.30 9.70
N SER A 99 2.00 13.65 9.68
CA SER A 99 0.92 12.78 10.14
C SER A 99 0.65 11.68 9.11
N PRO A 100 0.42 10.42 9.53
CA PRO A 100 0.15 9.30 8.62
C PRO A 100 -1.03 9.51 7.67
N MET A 101 -1.99 10.39 8.02
CA MET A 101 -3.17 10.66 7.18
C MET A 101 -3.10 11.93 6.33
N GLY A 102 -1.98 12.67 6.34
CA GLY A 102 -1.90 13.98 5.68
C GLY A 102 -3.02 14.95 6.12
N SER A 103 -3.09 16.13 5.51
CA SER A 103 -4.19 17.08 5.73
C SER A 103 -5.29 16.91 4.67
N LEU A 104 -5.71 15.67 4.40
CA LEU A 104 -6.76 15.42 3.40
C LEU A 104 -8.09 15.99 3.89
N SER A 105 -8.67 16.90 3.09
CA SER A 105 -9.96 17.53 3.38
C SER A 105 -11.05 16.46 3.39
N VAL A 106 -11.86 16.43 4.45
CA VAL A 106 -12.94 15.43 4.62
C VAL A 106 -14.02 15.56 3.54
N HIS A 107 -14.08 16.68 2.83
CA HIS A 107 -15.11 16.98 1.83
C HIS A 107 -14.80 16.47 0.41
N GLU A 108 -13.61 15.92 0.15
CA GLU A 108 -13.18 15.53 -1.20
C GLU A 108 -13.45 14.06 -1.55
N PHE A 109 -13.90 13.23 -0.60
CA PHE A 109 -14.01 11.78 -0.79
C PHE A 109 -15.44 11.28 -0.61
N GLU A 110 -15.91 10.49 -1.57
CA GLU A 110 -17.25 9.93 -1.61
C GLU A 110 -17.42 8.73 -0.66
N SER A 111 -16.32 8.06 -0.26
CA SER A 111 -16.35 6.93 0.66
C SER A 111 -15.14 6.86 1.62
N LYS A 112 -15.29 6.12 2.72
CA LYS A 112 -14.18 5.81 3.65
C LYS A 112 -13.01 5.11 2.94
N LEU A 113 -13.33 4.24 1.98
CA LEU A 113 -12.34 3.52 1.18
C LEU A 113 -11.50 4.50 0.37
N ASP A 114 -12.13 5.41 -0.36
CA ASP A 114 -11.42 6.38 -1.21
C ASP A 114 -10.52 7.27 -0.38
N LYS A 115 -10.99 7.72 0.78
CA LYS A 115 -10.19 8.51 1.73
C LYS A 115 -8.97 7.76 2.23
N ALA A 116 -9.11 6.48 2.59
CA ALA A 116 -8.01 5.67 3.07
C ALA A 116 -6.97 5.41 1.98
N ILE A 117 -7.41 5.04 0.77
CA ILE A 117 -6.52 4.81 -0.37
C ILE A 117 -5.82 6.11 -0.79
N ALA A 118 -6.53 7.24 -0.84
CA ALA A 118 -5.93 8.54 -1.11
C ALA A 118 -4.90 8.94 -0.05
N GLY A 119 -5.15 8.62 1.23
CA GLY A 119 -4.19 8.81 2.33
C GLY A 119 -2.88 8.08 2.06
N TRP A 120 -2.96 6.78 1.77
CA TRP A 120 -1.77 5.99 1.45
C TRP A 120 -1.06 6.45 0.16
N SER A 121 -1.83 6.76 -0.90
CA SER A 121 -1.28 7.30 -2.14
C SER A 121 -0.53 8.62 -1.90
N SER A 122 -1.15 9.57 -1.21
CA SER A 122 -0.55 10.87 -0.91
C SER A 122 0.71 10.72 -0.05
N LEU A 123 0.71 9.82 0.93
CA LEU A 123 1.88 9.54 1.76
C LEU A 123 3.04 9.01 0.91
N LEU A 124 2.77 8.05 0.02
CA LEU A 124 3.79 7.51 -0.89
C LEU A 124 4.30 8.55 -1.89
N GLU A 125 3.42 9.35 -2.48
CA GLU A 125 3.82 10.38 -3.44
C GLU A 125 4.68 11.47 -2.78
N THR A 126 4.35 11.85 -1.55
CA THR A 126 5.03 12.93 -0.83
C THR A 126 6.35 12.49 -0.21
N ALA A 127 6.40 11.28 0.35
CA ALA A 127 7.51 10.85 1.18
C ALA A 127 8.18 9.56 0.71
N GLY A 128 7.56 8.77 -0.18
CA GLY A 128 8.07 7.46 -0.64
C GLY A 128 8.97 7.54 -1.87
N SER A 129 9.72 8.63 -2.05
CA SER A 129 10.51 8.85 -3.27
C SER A 129 11.53 7.73 -3.53
N LYS A 130 12.20 7.22 -2.46
CA LYS A 130 13.12 6.09 -2.58
C LYS A 130 12.37 4.81 -2.92
N LEU A 131 11.27 4.52 -2.25
CA LEU A 131 10.43 3.35 -2.53
C LEU A 131 9.97 3.33 -3.99
N LEU A 132 9.48 4.47 -4.48
CA LEU A 132 8.96 4.62 -5.84
C LEU A 132 10.04 4.63 -6.92
N SER A 133 11.31 4.86 -6.56
CA SER A 133 12.44 4.69 -7.50
C SER A 133 12.70 3.23 -7.84
N ASP A 134 12.20 2.29 -7.01
CA ASP A 134 12.33 0.84 -7.20
C ASP A 134 13.77 0.40 -7.54
N SER A 135 14.74 0.97 -6.83
CA SER A 135 16.17 0.67 -6.95
C SER A 135 16.60 -0.37 -5.91
N SER A 136 17.83 -0.87 -6.03
CA SER A 136 18.41 -1.77 -5.02
C SER A 136 18.59 -1.12 -3.65
N GLU A 137 18.54 0.21 -3.58
CA GLU A 137 18.70 0.99 -2.36
C GLU A 137 17.35 1.49 -1.81
N SER A 138 16.22 1.15 -2.43
CA SER A 138 14.90 1.65 -2.06
C SER A 138 14.50 1.35 -0.61
N LEU A 139 15.09 0.33 0.01
CA LEU A 139 14.76 -0.09 1.39
C LEU A 139 15.81 0.35 2.42
N GLY A 140 16.83 1.11 2.00
CA GLY A 140 17.99 1.52 2.80
C GLY A 140 17.95 2.94 3.35
#